data_AF-A0A453F6D0-F1
#
_entry.id   AF-A0A453F6D0-F1
#
_cell.length_a   1.000
_cell.length_b   1.000
_cell.length_c   1.000
_cell.angle_alpha   90.00
_cell.angle_beta   90.00
_cell.angle_gamma   90.00
#
_symmetry.space_group_name_H-M   'P 1'
#
loop_
_entity.id
_entity.type
_entity.pdbx_description
1 polymer ?
#
loop_
_entity_poly.entity_id
_entity_poly.type
_entity_poly.pdbx_seq_one_letter_code
_entity_poly.pdbx_strand_id
1 'polypeptide(L)'
;MVITPEGQAAIITQINEKIGAPGVVSQECKAVVSQYGQRILDLLLKEIEPSKICSLVGLCTPNGTQGVRAGIRSVLDHEVGRSNDVMCHACEMAVVWMTNQLAKNQTQDLIFKYINQLCDRIPSPMGESSVDCSRLASMPDVAFSIGGKQFVLTPEQYILKIGEGDATQCISGFTAMDIPRPRGPLWAL
;
A
#
# COMPACT_ATOMS: atom_id res chain seq x y z
N MET A 1 -11.74 -5.48 8.25
CA MET A 1 -10.41 -5.70 7.65
C MET A 1 -9.38 -5.54 8.75
N VAL A 2 -8.50 -6.52 9.00
CA VAL A 2 -7.50 -6.44 10.08
C VAL A 2 -6.19 -5.91 9.50
N ILE A 3 -5.68 -4.83 10.07
CA ILE A 3 -4.45 -4.15 9.65
C ILE A 3 -3.26 -4.77 10.40
N THR A 4 -2.31 -5.36 9.68
CA THR A 4 -1.01 -5.84 10.20
C THR A 4 0.09 -4.80 9.91
N PRO A 5 1.28 -4.88 10.52
CA PRO A 5 2.27 -3.82 10.39
C PRO A 5 2.83 -3.58 8.98
N GLU A 6 2.58 -4.38 7.94
CA GLU A 6 3.27 -4.19 6.66
C GLU A 6 2.80 -2.94 5.88
N GLY A 7 3.76 -2.10 5.46
CA GLY A 7 3.60 -0.94 4.56
C GLY A 7 2.30 -0.15 4.67
N GLN A 8 2.29 0.96 5.42
CA GLN A 8 1.09 1.80 5.61
C GLN A 8 0.44 2.22 4.29
N ALA A 9 1.25 2.60 3.29
CA ALA A 9 0.77 2.93 1.95
C ALA A 9 0.00 1.76 1.31
N ALA A 10 0.52 0.53 1.37
CA ALA A 10 -0.14 -0.66 0.82
C ALA A 10 -1.50 -0.93 1.47
N ILE A 11 -1.65 -0.67 2.77
CA ILE A 11 -2.91 -0.85 3.48
C ILE A 11 -3.89 0.28 3.15
N ILE A 12 -3.42 1.52 3.10
CA ILE A 12 -4.28 2.67 2.79
C ILE A 12 -4.78 2.59 1.35
N THR A 13 -3.99 2.08 0.39
CA THR A 13 -4.47 1.80 -0.97
C THR A 13 -5.67 0.84 -0.96
N GLN A 14 -5.64 -0.21 -0.13
CA GLN A 14 -6.76 -1.14 0.00
C GLN A 14 -7.99 -0.51 0.68
N ILE A 15 -7.78 0.35 1.68
CA ILE A 15 -8.87 1.11 2.31
C ILE A 15 -9.51 2.04 1.29
N ASN A 16 -8.70 2.87 0.62
CA ASN A 16 -9.12 3.80 -0.42
C ASN A 16 -9.90 3.10 -1.54
N GLU A 17 -9.46 1.90 -1.94
CA GLU A 17 -10.19 1.08 -2.90
C GLU A 17 -11.63 0.78 -2.45
N LYS A 18 -11.81 0.36 -1.19
CA LYS A 18 -13.12 -0.01 -0.64
C LYS A 18 -14.03 1.16 -0.33
N ILE A 19 -13.48 2.28 0.13
CA ILE A 19 -14.27 3.49 0.45
C ILE A 19 -14.52 4.35 -0.80
N GLY A 20 -13.93 3.99 -1.95
CA GLY A 20 -14.08 4.73 -3.20
C GLY A 20 -13.31 6.05 -3.23
N ALA A 21 -12.25 6.17 -2.44
CA ALA A 21 -11.35 7.31 -2.52
C ALA A 21 -10.51 7.23 -3.82
N PRO A 22 -10.33 8.34 -4.54
CA PRO A 22 -9.44 8.39 -5.69
C PRO A 22 -7.98 8.26 -5.21
N GLY A 23 -7.12 7.85 -6.13
CA GLY A 23 -5.68 7.86 -5.94
C GLY A 23 -4.95 8.20 -7.23
N VAL A 24 -3.64 8.03 -7.21
CA VAL A 24 -2.75 8.28 -8.33
C VAL A 24 -2.40 6.96 -8.99
N VAL A 25 -2.39 6.96 -10.31
CA VAL A 25 -1.93 5.83 -11.11
C VAL A 25 -0.40 5.74 -11.04
N SER A 26 0.13 4.61 -10.58
CA SER A 26 1.57 4.34 -10.62
C SER A 26 1.92 3.42 -11.78
N GLN A 27 2.81 3.91 -12.65
CA GLN A 27 3.33 3.12 -13.77
C GLN A 27 4.32 2.06 -13.30
N GLU A 28 5.06 2.35 -12.23
CA GLU A 28 6.02 1.42 -11.61
C GLU A 28 5.29 0.24 -11.00
N CYS A 29 4.15 0.49 -10.32
CA CYS A 29 3.26 -0.57 -9.86
C CYS A 29 2.78 -1.45 -11.00
N LYS A 30 2.25 -0.85 -12.08
CA LYS A 30 1.81 -1.59 -13.27
C LYS A 30 2.95 -2.38 -13.93
N ALA A 31 4.16 -1.83 -13.96
CA ALA A 31 5.33 -2.51 -14.48
C ALA A 31 5.71 -3.71 -13.62
N VAL A 32 5.72 -3.57 -12.29
CA VAL A 32 5.98 -4.68 -11.36
C VAL A 32 4.97 -5.80 -11.54
N VAL A 33 3.69 -5.47 -11.58
CA VAL A 33 2.60 -6.45 -11.72
C VAL A 33 2.69 -7.19 -13.05
N SER A 34 2.94 -6.47 -14.15
CA SER A 34 3.00 -7.06 -15.49
C SER A 34 4.26 -7.87 -15.75
N GLN A 35 5.43 -7.42 -15.29
CA GLN A 35 6.72 -8.04 -15.61
C GLN A 35 7.15 -9.09 -14.58
N TYR A 36 6.85 -8.86 -13.31
CA TYR A 36 7.36 -9.69 -12.21
C TYR A 36 6.25 -10.40 -11.45
N GLY A 37 4.98 -10.04 -11.67
CA GLY A 37 3.85 -10.52 -10.89
C GLY A 37 3.73 -12.04 -10.81
N GLN A 38 3.90 -12.76 -11.93
CA GLN A 38 3.89 -14.22 -11.95
C GLN A 38 4.98 -14.82 -11.06
N ARG A 39 6.20 -14.30 -11.19
CA ARG A 39 7.34 -14.77 -10.39
C ARG A 39 7.16 -14.47 -8.90
N ILE A 40 6.59 -13.32 -8.56
CA ILE A 40 6.26 -12.97 -7.18
C ILE A 40 5.23 -13.97 -6.61
N LEU A 41 4.16 -14.23 -7.37
CA LEU A 41 3.11 -15.16 -6.96
C LEU A 41 3.65 -16.59 -6.80
N ASP A 42 4.46 -17.07 -7.74
CA ASP A 42 5.10 -18.39 -7.66
C ASP A 42 5.99 -18.55 -6.41
N LEU A 43 6.72 -17.48 -6.04
CA LEU A 43 7.54 -17.48 -4.83
C LEU A 43 6.66 -17.50 -3.57
N LEU A 44 5.56 -16.76 -3.55
CA LEU A 44 4.59 -16.79 -2.44
C LEU A 44 3.95 -18.18 -2.28
N LEU A 45 3.58 -18.84 -3.39
CA LEU A 45 3.02 -20.19 -3.39
C LEU A 45 4.03 -21.25 -2.94
N LYS A 46 5.33 -20.97 -3.06
CA LYS A 46 6.43 -21.79 -2.51
C LYS A 46 6.77 -21.45 -1.06
N GLU A 47 5.92 -20.69 -0.38
CA GLU A 47 6.07 -20.28 1.02
C GLU A 47 7.37 -19.52 1.30
N ILE A 48 7.88 -18.80 0.29
CA ILE A 48 9.02 -17.92 0.48
C ILE A 48 8.60 -16.73 1.33
N GLU A 49 9.44 -16.38 2.32
CA GLU A 49 9.19 -15.25 3.22
C GLU A 49 8.98 -13.94 2.42
N PRO A 50 7.83 -13.23 2.59
CA PRO A 50 7.48 -12.04 1.81
C PRO A 50 8.59 -10.98 1.77
N SER A 51 9.31 -10.78 2.87
CA SER A 51 10.40 -9.81 3.02
C SER A 51 11.59 -10.06 2.08
N LYS A 52 11.77 -11.29 1.59
CA LYS A 52 12.90 -11.70 0.74
C LYS A 52 12.56 -11.73 -0.74
N ILE A 53 11.28 -11.70 -1.09
CA ILE A 53 10.82 -11.93 -2.47
C ILE A 53 11.36 -10.87 -3.41
N CYS A 54 11.27 -9.58 -3.06
CA CYS A 54 11.72 -8.51 -3.96
C CYS A 54 13.23 -8.51 -4.20
N SER A 55 14.02 -8.99 -3.24
CA SER A 55 15.46 -9.23 -3.43
C SER A 55 15.74 -10.43 -4.34
N LEU A 56 14.95 -11.52 -4.21
CA LEU A 56 15.06 -12.70 -5.08
C LEU A 56 14.60 -12.43 -6.52
N VAL A 57 13.61 -11.56 -6.68
CA VAL A 57 13.16 -11.07 -7.99
C VAL A 57 14.21 -10.14 -8.62
N GLY A 58 15.06 -9.52 -7.81
CA GLY A 58 16.15 -8.64 -8.24
C GLY A 58 15.76 -7.16 -8.29
N LEU A 59 14.60 -6.80 -7.71
CA LEU A 59 14.13 -5.41 -7.63
C LEU A 59 14.65 -4.68 -6.39
N CYS A 60 15.03 -5.41 -5.35
CA CYS A 60 15.64 -4.84 -4.14
C CYS A 60 17.06 -5.40 -3.91
N THR A 61 17.92 -4.64 -3.24
CA THR A 61 19.27 -5.10 -2.88
C THR A 61 19.21 -6.09 -1.70
N PRO A 62 19.98 -7.21 -1.72
CA PRO A 62 19.88 -8.32 -0.76
C PRO A 62 20.35 -8.05 0.69
N ASN A 63 20.48 -6.80 1.10
CA ASN A 63 20.52 -6.43 2.51
C ASN A 63 19.56 -5.26 2.72
N GLY A 64 18.61 -5.41 3.63
CA GLY A 64 17.74 -4.34 4.12
C GLY A 64 18.47 -3.17 4.80
N THR A 65 19.77 -3.01 4.56
CA THR A 65 20.60 -1.88 4.93
C THR A 65 20.70 -0.90 3.77
N GLN A 66 19.57 -0.32 3.37
CA GLN A 66 19.61 1.01 2.74
C GLN A 66 19.62 2.07 3.85
N GLY A 67 20.58 1.90 4.76
CA GLY A 67 20.60 2.53 6.07
C GLY A 67 21.84 3.35 6.36
N VAL A 68 22.71 3.65 5.38
CA VAL A 68 23.65 4.79 5.44
C VAL A 68 24.00 5.23 4.02
N ARG A 69 23.22 6.14 3.42
CA ARG A 69 23.75 7.10 2.44
C ARG A 69 22.86 8.34 2.30
N ALA A 70 22.48 8.92 3.43
CA ALA A 70 22.25 10.36 3.47
C ALA A 70 23.61 11.03 3.73
N GLY A 71 24.24 11.60 2.69
CA GLY A 71 25.31 12.58 2.92
C GLY A 71 26.38 12.81 1.85
N ILE A 72 26.73 11.86 0.99
CA ILE A 72 27.77 12.09 -0.04
C ILE A 72 27.40 11.36 -1.34
N ARG A 73 27.00 12.11 -2.36
CA ARG A 73 26.83 11.62 -3.75
C ARG A 73 28.20 11.61 -4.43
N SER A 74 28.63 10.45 -4.92
CA SER A 74 29.55 10.38 -6.06
C SER A 74 28.77 10.79 -7.30
N VAL A 75 29.33 11.67 -8.11
CA VAL A 75 28.68 12.37 -9.24
C VAL A 75 28.43 11.45 -10.45
N LEU A 76 28.59 10.13 -10.32
CA LEU A 76 28.66 9.19 -11.46
C LEU A 76 27.59 8.09 -11.53
N ASP A 77 26.73 7.88 -10.52
CA ASP A 77 25.73 6.77 -10.52
C ASP A 77 24.28 7.25 -10.32
N HIS A 78 23.89 8.36 -10.95
CA HIS A 78 22.73 9.13 -10.51
C HIS A 78 21.35 8.70 -11.06
N GLU A 79 21.31 7.82 -12.07
CA GLU A 79 20.07 7.45 -12.78
C GLU A 79 19.53 6.06 -12.37
N VAL A 80 20.43 5.08 -12.16
CA VAL A 80 20.05 3.67 -11.96
C VAL A 80 19.59 3.38 -10.52
N GLY A 81 20.17 4.04 -9.52
CA GLY A 81 19.85 3.80 -8.11
C GLY A 81 18.45 4.25 -7.70
N ARG A 82 17.99 5.40 -8.21
CA ARG A 82 16.67 5.95 -7.84
C ARG A 82 15.51 5.16 -8.45
N SER A 83 15.68 4.65 -9.67
CA SER A 83 14.68 3.82 -10.34
C SER A 83 14.51 2.48 -9.63
N ASN A 84 15.61 1.88 -9.16
CA ASN A 84 15.56 0.62 -8.42
C ASN A 84 14.86 0.78 -7.07
N ASP A 85 15.03 1.92 -6.38
CA ASP A 85 14.33 2.18 -5.11
C ASP A 85 12.81 2.28 -5.29
N VAL A 86 12.35 2.96 -6.35
CA VAL A 86 10.91 3.09 -6.65
C VAL A 86 10.31 1.73 -7.06
N MET A 87 11.02 0.97 -7.89
CA MET A 87 10.59 -0.38 -8.30
C MET A 87 10.64 -1.38 -7.14
N CYS A 88 11.61 -1.24 -6.22
CA CYS A 88 11.69 -2.02 -4.99
C CYS A 88 10.46 -1.77 -4.11
N HIS A 89 10.11 -0.51 -3.88
CA HIS A 89 8.92 -0.16 -3.10
C HIS A 89 7.62 -0.68 -3.75
N ALA A 90 7.49 -0.52 -5.07
CA ALA A 90 6.36 -1.07 -5.83
C ALA A 90 6.27 -2.61 -5.72
N CYS A 91 7.41 -3.30 -5.71
CA CYS A 91 7.48 -4.73 -5.45
C CYS A 91 7.01 -5.09 -4.04
N GLU A 92 7.52 -4.40 -3.01
CA GLU A 92 7.14 -4.67 -1.63
C GLU A 92 5.62 -4.47 -1.43
N MET A 93 5.04 -3.43 -2.01
CA MET A 93 3.59 -3.24 -2.02
C MET A 93 2.85 -4.39 -2.73
N ALA A 94 3.32 -4.81 -3.91
CA ALA A 94 2.72 -5.91 -4.66
C ALA A 94 2.75 -7.22 -3.87
N VAL A 95 3.85 -7.53 -3.19
CA VAL A 95 4.00 -8.71 -2.32
C VAL A 95 2.97 -8.68 -1.18
N VAL A 96 2.80 -7.54 -0.51
CA VAL A 96 1.80 -7.38 0.57
C VAL A 96 0.39 -7.62 0.05
N TRP A 97 0.04 -7.04 -1.10
CA TRP A 97 -1.29 -7.22 -1.69
C TRP A 97 -1.54 -8.65 -2.16
N MET A 98 -0.56 -9.31 -2.81
CA MET A 98 -0.69 -10.71 -3.22
C MET A 98 -0.87 -11.62 -2.01
N THR A 99 -0.06 -11.44 -0.97
CA THR A 99 -0.19 -12.20 0.29
C THR A 99 -1.58 -12.04 0.91
N ASN A 100 -2.12 -10.82 0.91
CA ASN A 100 -3.48 -10.56 1.41
C ASN A 100 -4.57 -11.25 0.57
N GLN A 101 -4.42 -11.32 -0.74
CA GLN A 101 -5.39 -11.99 -1.61
C GLN A 101 -5.26 -13.52 -1.56
N LEU A 102 -4.05 -14.06 -1.39
CA LEU A 102 -3.82 -15.49 -1.16
C LEU A 102 -4.51 -15.96 0.13
N ALA A 103 -4.47 -15.15 1.19
CA ALA A 103 -5.21 -15.43 2.43
C ALA A 103 -6.74 -15.50 2.26
N LYS A 104 -7.29 -15.04 1.12
CA LYS A 104 -8.71 -15.12 0.77
C LYS A 104 -9.03 -16.26 -0.20
N ASN A 105 -8.06 -17.12 -0.53
CA ASN A 105 -8.21 -18.23 -1.47
C ASN A 105 -8.73 -17.81 -2.86
N GLN A 106 -8.28 -16.66 -3.38
CA GLN A 106 -8.67 -16.22 -4.73
C GLN A 106 -7.88 -16.91 -5.84
N THR A 107 -8.44 -16.92 -7.06
CA THR A 107 -7.72 -17.39 -8.25
C THR A 107 -6.65 -16.40 -8.67
N GLN A 108 -5.61 -16.91 -9.34
CA GLN A 108 -4.51 -16.10 -9.86
C GLN A 108 -4.97 -14.89 -10.69
N ASP A 109 -5.93 -15.08 -11.60
CA ASP A 109 -6.43 -14.00 -12.46
C ASP A 109 -7.14 -12.90 -11.66
N LEU A 110 -7.89 -13.28 -10.62
CA LEU A 110 -8.55 -12.32 -9.74
C LEU A 110 -7.54 -11.54 -8.89
N ILE A 111 -6.47 -12.20 -8.42
CA ILE A 111 -5.36 -11.55 -7.70
C ILE A 111 -4.73 -10.47 -8.59
N PHE A 112 -4.33 -10.81 -9.81
CA PHE A 112 -3.71 -9.84 -10.73
C PHE A 112 -4.65 -8.71 -11.13
N LYS A 113 -5.92 -9.02 -11.38
CA LYS A 113 -6.94 -8.00 -11.67
C LYS A 113 -7.09 -7.03 -10.51
N TYR A 114 -7.21 -7.54 -9.28
CA TYR A 114 -7.38 -6.71 -8.09
C TYR A 114 -6.15 -5.82 -7.85
N ILE A 115 -4.95 -6.37 -7.95
CA ILE A 115 -3.72 -5.59 -7.75
C ILE A 115 -3.56 -4.50 -8.81
N ASN A 116 -3.91 -4.77 -10.07
CA ASN A 116 -3.92 -3.73 -11.09
C ASN A 116 -4.88 -2.58 -10.75
N GLN A 117 -6.03 -2.87 -10.13
CA GLN A 117 -6.94 -1.83 -9.64
C GLN A 117 -6.33 -1.03 -8.48
N LEU A 118 -5.53 -1.67 -7.61
CA LEU A 118 -4.81 -0.97 -6.55
C LEU A 118 -3.71 -0.04 -7.11
N CYS A 119 -3.04 -0.43 -8.20
CA CYS A 119 -2.07 0.43 -8.89
C CYS A 119 -2.68 1.74 -9.43
N ASP A 120 -4.00 1.78 -9.64
CA ASP A 120 -4.72 2.98 -10.08
C ASP A 120 -5.15 3.89 -8.91
N ARG A 121 -4.94 3.45 -7.66
CA ARG A 121 -5.48 4.10 -6.45
C ARG A 121 -4.42 4.36 -5.38
N ILE A 122 -3.15 4.44 -5.77
CA ILE A 122 -2.07 4.71 -4.80
C ILE A 122 -2.32 6.08 -4.14
N PRO A 123 -2.26 6.19 -2.80
CA PRO A 123 -2.50 7.46 -2.11
C PRO A 123 -1.62 8.59 -2.65
N SER A 124 -2.23 9.74 -2.94
CA SER A 124 -1.49 10.93 -3.37
C SER A 124 -0.65 11.47 -2.21
N PRO A 125 0.60 11.89 -2.43
CA PRO A 125 1.43 12.53 -1.41
C PRO A 125 0.87 13.88 -0.94
N MET A 126 -0.08 14.47 -1.68
CA MET A 126 -0.74 15.73 -1.32
C MET A 126 -2.02 15.54 -0.49
N GLY A 127 -2.30 14.32 -0.02
CA GLY A 127 -3.02 14.08 1.24
C GLY A 127 -4.55 14.12 1.22
N GLU A 128 -5.23 14.55 0.16
CA GLU A 128 -6.69 14.60 0.18
C GLU A 128 -7.32 13.41 -0.58
N SER A 129 -7.79 12.43 0.19
CA SER A 129 -8.57 11.29 -0.31
C SER A 129 -10.06 11.61 -0.16
N SER A 130 -10.56 12.54 -0.99
CA SER A 130 -11.99 12.92 -1.00
C SER A 130 -12.86 11.72 -1.35
N VAL A 131 -13.93 11.48 -0.61
CA VAL A 131 -14.89 10.40 -0.85
C VAL A 131 -16.29 10.93 -1.09
N ASP A 132 -17.13 10.11 -1.72
CA ASP A 132 -18.54 10.41 -1.89
C ASP A 132 -19.29 10.25 -0.55
N CYS A 133 -19.77 11.36 0.00
CA CYS A 133 -20.53 11.39 1.24
C CYS A 133 -21.79 10.51 1.21
N SER A 134 -22.41 10.31 0.04
CA SER A 134 -23.63 9.51 -0.09
C SER A 134 -23.38 8.02 0.12
N ARG A 135 -22.12 7.58 -0.01
CA ARG A 135 -21.72 6.18 0.06
C ARG A 135 -21.32 5.74 1.46
N LEU A 136 -21.36 6.62 2.47
CA LEU A 136 -20.92 6.33 3.84
C LEU A 136 -21.48 5.00 4.37
N ALA A 137 -22.80 4.78 4.22
CA ALA A 137 -23.49 3.60 4.70
C ALA A 137 -23.07 2.29 3.99
N SER A 138 -22.43 2.38 2.83
CA SER A 138 -21.91 1.23 2.08
C SER A 138 -20.43 0.96 2.36
N MET A 139 -19.75 1.86 3.08
CA MET A 139 -18.33 1.70 3.39
C MET A 139 -18.15 0.67 4.51
N PRO A 140 -17.06 -0.10 4.49
CA PRO A 140 -16.83 -1.16 5.48
C PRO A 140 -16.32 -0.60 6.80
N ASP A 141 -16.55 -1.33 7.90
CA ASP A 141 -15.86 -1.09 9.16
C ASP A 141 -14.35 -1.45 9.05
N VAL A 142 -13.53 -0.61 9.65
CA VAL A 142 -12.07 -0.79 9.76
C VAL A 142 -11.73 -1.21 11.19
N ALA A 143 -10.91 -2.24 11.36
CA ALA A 143 -10.56 -2.75 12.68
C ALA A 143 -9.05 -2.81 12.89
N PHE A 144 -8.56 -2.20 13.97
CA PHE A 144 -7.19 -2.29 14.43
C PHE A 144 -7.08 -3.34 15.53
N SER A 145 -6.08 -4.21 15.45
CA SER A 145 -5.78 -5.18 16.52
C SER A 145 -4.63 -4.65 17.37
N ILE A 146 -4.91 -4.23 18.60
CA ILE A 146 -3.93 -3.66 19.53
C ILE A 146 -3.96 -4.50 20.81
N GLY A 147 -2.84 -5.16 21.13
CA GLY A 147 -2.75 -6.05 22.28
C GLY A 147 -3.78 -7.21 22.27
N GLY A 148 -4.11 -7.71 21.07
CA GLY A 148 -5.11 -8.78 20.88
C GLY A 148 -6.57 -8.34 20.98
N LYS A 149 -6.84 -7.04 21.23
CA LYS A 149 -8.18 -6.46 21.23
C LYS A 149 -8.45 -5.75 19.90
N GLN A 150 -9.69 -5.87 19.42
CA GLN A 150 -10.13 -5.19 18.20
C GLN A 150 -10.75 -3.84 18.53
N PHE A 151 -10.28 -2.80 17.86
CA PHE A 151 -10.81 -1.45 17.89
C PHE A 151 -11.42 -1.15 16.54
N VAL A 152 -12.76 -1.16 16.50
CA VAL A 152 -13.54 -0.99 15.28
C VAL A 152 -13.86 0.49 15.09
N LEU A 153 -13.65 0.99 13.87
CA LEU A 153 -14.03 2.32 13.41
C LEU A 153 -15.13 2.16 12.35
N THR A 154 -16.28 2.78 12.59
CA THR A 154 -17.37 2.85 11.61
C THR A 154 -17.08 3.95 10.57
N PRO A 155 -17.75 3.94 9.41
CA PRO A 155 -17.61 4.99 8.38
C PRO A 155 -17.79 6.41 8.93
N GLU A 156 -18.68 6.61 9.88
CA GLU A 156 -18.93 7.90 10.52
C GLU A 156 -17.76 8.37 11.39
N GLN A 157 -16.89 7.46 11.83
CA GLN A 157 -15.75 7.76 12.70
C GLN A 157 -14.46 8.01 11.91
N TYR A 158 -14.26 7.32 10.78
CA TYR A 158 -13.05 7.46 9.98
C TYR A 158 -13.19 8.37 8.76
N ILE A 159 -14.41 8.81 8.41
CA ILE A 159 -14.63 9.83 7.37
C ILE A 159 -14.86 11.20 8.03
N LEU A 160 -13.98 12.14 7.69
CA LEU A 160 -14.05 13.53 8.13
C LEU A 160 -14.98 14.31 7.21
N LYS A 161 -15.93 15.04 7.78
CA LYS A 161 -16.83 15.95 7.06
C LYS A 161 -16.34 17.39 7.25
N ILE A 162 -16.07 18.09 6.16
CA ILE A 162 -15.65 19.49 6.15
C ILE A 162 -16.73 20.33 5.46
N GLY A 163 -17.16 21.43 6.08
CA GLY A 163 -18.25 22.26 5.57
C GLY A 163 -19.61 21.90 6.18
N GLU A 164 -20.66 22.57 5.70
CA GLU A 164 -22.03 22.41 6.21
C GLU A 164 -23.02 22.27 5.05
N GLY A 165 -24.10 21.51 5.28
CA GLY A 165 -25.19 21.32 4.32
C GLY A 165 -24.71 20.71 3.01
N ASP A 166 -25.17 21.25 1.89
CA ASP A 166 -24.89 20.73 0.55
C ASP A 166 -23.44 20.95 0.09
N ALA A 167 -22.67 21.80 0.80
CA ALA A 167 -21.25 22.03 0.54
C ALA A 167 -20.33 21.09 1.34
N THR A 168 -20.90 20.05 1.99
CA THR A 168 -20.11 19.11 2.80
C THR A 168 -19.18 18.27 1.92
N GLN A 169 -17.88 18.38 2.16
CA GLN A 169 -16.86 17.52 1.59
C GLN A 169 -16.53 16.39 2.56
N CYS A 170 -16.49 15.14 2.09
CA CYS A 170 -16.07 14.00 2.88
C CYS A 170 -14.64 13.60 2.50
N ILE A 171 -13.80 13.37 3.50
CA ILE A 171 -12.38 13.02 3.33
C ILE A 171 -12.07 11.80 4.20
N SER A 172 -11.31 10.86 3.65
CA SER A 172 -10.75 9.77 4.44
C SER A 172 -9.82 10.29 5.54
N GLY A 173 -10.02 9.87 6.79
CA GLY A 173 -9.11 10.14 7.90
C GLY A 173 -7.79 9.36 7.81
N PHE A 174 -7.63 8.45 6.84
CA PHE A 174 -6.41 7.68 6.66
C PHE A 174 -5.44 8.42 5.74
N THR A 175 -4.26 8.74 6.27
CA THR A 175 -3.16 9.36 5.51
C THR A 175 -1.96 8.43 5.47
N ALA A 176 -1.42 8.22 4.26
CA ALA A 176 -0.20 7.45 4.10
C ALA A 176 1.00 8.32 4.45
N MET A 177 1.63 8.04 5.58
CA MET A 177 2.94 8.56 5.90
C MET A 177 3.96 7.48 5.53
N ASP A 178 4.76 7.71 4.49
CA ASP A 178 5.82 6.78 4.13
C ASP A 178 6.98 6.96 5.12
N ILE A 179 6.89 6.29 6.27
CA ILE A 179 7.98 6.22 7.26
C ILE A 179 8.88 5.06 6.86
N PRO A 180 10.05 5.30 6.23
CA PRO A 180 10.92 4.23 5.79
C PRO A 180 11.50 3.46 6.98
N ARG A 181 11.89 2.21 6.72
CA ARG A 181 12.72 1.41 7.64
C ARG A 181 14.00 2.20 8.00
N PRO A 182 14.54 2.08 9.23
CA PRO A 182 14.20 1.12 10.28
C PRO A 182 13.12 1.60 11.27
N ARG A 183 12.59 2.82 11.11
CA ARG A 183 11.63 3.40 12.08
C ARG A 183 10.21 2.98 11.79
N GLY A 184 9.85 2.80 10.53
CA GLY A 184 8.57 2.23 10.14
C GLY A 184 8.61 0.69 10.14
N PRO A 185 7.44 0.04 10.08
CA PRO A 185 6.13 0.65 9.90
C PRO A 185 5.46 1.08 11.23
N LEU A 186 4.92 2.31 11.29
CA LEU A 186 4.28 2.88 12.50
C LEU A 186 2.97 3.57 12.17
N TRP A 187 1.89 3.21 12.86
CA TRP A 187 0.62 3.94 12.79
C TRP A 187 0.53 5.01 13.87
N ALA A 188 0.15 6.23 13.49
CA ALA A 188 -0.31 7.25 14.43
C ALA A 188 -1.84 7.17 14.49
N LEU A 189 -2.37 6.93 15.69
CA LEU A 189 -3.80 6.78 15.98
C LEU A 189 -4.27 7.93 16.87
#